data_AF-A0A841TT52-F1
#
_entry.id   AF-A0A841TT52-F1
#
_cell.length_a   1.000
_cell.length_b   1.000
_cell.length_c   1.000
_cell.angle_alpha   90.00
_cell.angle_beta   90.00
_cell.angle_gamma   90.00
#
_symmetry.space_group_name_H-M   'P 1'
#
loop_
_entity.id
_entity.type
_entity.pdbx_description
1 polymer ?
#
loop_
_entity_poly.entity_id
_entity_poly.type
_entity_poly.pdbx_seq_one_letter_code
_entity_poly.pdbx_strand_id
1 'polypeptide(L)'
;MERLETLRGRLDEVNSKLLGLLNERAAIVREIGEVKEELGMAKYDPAREREMLERLVAANEGPFSDDQIKHLFKQIFNVSLGLQESNRKKELLVRRKRGQEDTVVRAKDVAIGGPAQTLIAGPCSVESYEQLRAVAASLKEAGVRVMRGGAFKPRTSPYDFQGLGEEGLAMLKTVAGEFGLVTISEIVNPAHMELAEKYIDIIQIGARNMQNFELLKAAGETRMPVVLKRGISATMEEFVLAAEYIVSRGNGQVILIERGIRTYEKWTRNTLDISAVPILKQETHLPVLVDVSHSTGRKDILVPCAKAALAAGADGIMVEVHPDPQVALSDADQQLDLGQFRSFCDAVKQSGLLKA
;
A
#
# COMPACT_ATOMS: atom_id res chain seq x y z
N MET A 1 34.57 44.49 -11.44
CA MET A 1 34.66 43.02 -11.41
C MET A 1 35.51 42.54 -10.23
N GLU A 2 36.70 43.07 -10.01
CA GLU A 2 37.61 42.66 -8.91
C GLU A 2 36.99 42.70 -7.50
N ARG A 3 36.25 43.76 -7.14
CA ARG A 3 35.53 43.86 -5.87
C ARG A 3 34.47 42.77 -5.69
N LEU A 4 33.82 42.36 -6.77
CA LEU A 4 32.79 41.31 -6.74
C LEU A 4 33.43 39.94 -6.45
N GLU A 5 34.54 39.63 -7.12
CA GLU A 5 35.27 38.38 -6.91
C GLU A 5 35.86 38.29 -5.50
N THR A 6 36.36 39.40 -4.96
CA THR A 6 36.82 39.46 -3.57
C THR A 6 35.69 39.19 -2.57
N LEU A 7 34.49 39.75 -2.80
CA LEU A 7 33.33 39.50 -1.94
C LEU A 7 32.82 38.06 -2.04
N ARG A 8 32.87 37.46 -3.24
CA ARG A 8 32.51 36.05 -3.44
C ARG A 8 33.47 35.11 -2.72
N GLY A 9 34.78 35.33 -2.81
CA GLY A 9 35.76 34.54 -2.07
C GLY A 9 35.53 34.58 -0.56
N ARG A 10 35.24 35.78 -0.01
CA ARG A 10 34.87 35.91 1.41
C ARG A 10 33.57 35.19 1.77
N LEU A 11 32.58 35.17 0.87
CA LEU A 11 31.34 34.45 1.07
C LEU A 11 31.59 32.93 1.10
N ASP A 12 32.46 32.40 0.25
CA ASP A 12 32.82 30.99 0.21
C ASP A 12 33.54 30.53 1.49
N GLU A 13 34.38 31.39 2.06
CA GLU A 13 34.98 31.16 3.38
C GLU A 13 33.93 31.09 4.49
N VAL A 14 32.94 31.98 4.48
CA VAL A 14 31.83 31.96 5.43
C VAL A 14 30.99 30.69 5.26
N ASN A 15 30.68 30.30 4.02
CA ASN A 15 29.94 29.07 3.72
C ASN A 15 30.67 27.83 4.26
N SER A 16 32.00 27.78 4.11
CA SER A 16 32.81 26.68 4.63
C SER A 16 32.77 26.60 6.15
N LYS A 17 32.80 27.76 6.84
CA LYS A 17 32.65 27.83 8.30
C LYS A 17 31.25 27.41 8.75
N LEU A 18 30.20 27.85 8.05
CA LEU A 18 28.83 27.44 8.31
C LEU A 18 28.66 25.92 8.17
N LEU A 19 29.21 25.32 7.11
CA LEU A 19 29.19 23.87 6.94
C LEU A 19 29.89 23.13 8.09
N GLY A 20 31.05 23.63 8.53
CA GLY A 20 31.75 23.10 9.70
C GLY A 20 30.89 23.11 10.97
N LEU A 21 30.29 24.26 11.28
CA LEU A 21 29.41 24.44 12.44
C LEU A 21 28.14 23.58 12.37
N LEU A 22 27.56 23.43 11.17
CA LEU A 22 26.39 22.58 10.95
C LEU A 22 26.73 21.10 11.19
N ASN A 23 27.89 20.64 10.73
CA ASN A 23 28.37 19.27 10.96
C ASN A 23 28.66 19.00 12.44
N GLU A 24 29.32 19.94 13.12
CA GLU A 24 29.56 19.86 14.57
C GLU A 24 28.24 19.78 15.34
N ARG A 25 27.30 20.68 15.03
CA ARG A 25 25.95 20.66 15.61
C ARG A 25 25.24 19.33 15.36
N ALA A 26 25.34 18.77 14.14
CA ALA A 26 24.72 17.50 13.80
C ALA A 26 25.31 16.33 14.62
N ALA A 27 26.63 16.31 14.85
CA ALA A 27 27.27 15.31 15.70
C ALA A 27 26.76 15.37 17.15
N ILE A 28 26.68 16.57 17.74
CA ILE A 28 26.13 16.78 19.09
C ILE A 28 24.67 16.32 19.17
N VAL A 29 23.85 16.68 18.18
CA VAL A 29 22.45 16.27 18.14
C VAL A 29 22.31 14.75 18.03
N ARG A 30 23.21 14.05 17.32
CA ARG A 30 23.24 12.59 17.25
C ARG A 30 23.51 11.97 18.62
N GLU A 31 24.53 12.44 19.33
CA GLU A 31 24.86 11.97 20.69
C GLU A 31 23.70 12.21 21.67
N ILE A 32 23.04 13.38 21.60
CA ILE A 32 21.81 13.64 22.38
C ILE A 32 20.72 12.62 22.04
N GLY A 33 20.60 12.25 20.76
CA GLY A 33 19.64 11.25 20.30
C GLY A 33 19.87 9.86 20.90
N GLU A 34 21.14 9.44 21.00
CA GLU A 34 21.55 8.17 21.63
C GLU A 34 21.22 8.16 23.13
N VAL A 35 21.57 9.24 23.84
CA VAL A 35 21.27 9.38 25.28
C VAL A 35 19.76 9.40 25.55
N LYS A 36 18.99 10.14 24.74
CA LYS A 36 17.52 10.16 24.87
C LYS A 36 16.93 8.77 24.66
N GLU A 37 17.52 7.96 23.79
CA GLU A 37 17.06 6.61 23.50
C GLU A 37 17.33 5.64 24.66
N GLU A 38 18.52 5.71 25.27
CA GLU A 38 18.84 4.96 26.50
C GLU A 38 17.88 5.31 27.65
N LEU A 39 17.46 6.57 27.73
CA LEU A 39 16.53 7.08 28.74
C LEU A 39 15.04 6.91 28.37
N GLY A 40 14.72 6.34 27.20
CA GLY A 40 13.34 6.15 26.75
C GLY A 40 12.55 7.45 26.50
N MET A 41 13.23 8.56 26.22
CA MET A 41 12.64 9.89 26.04
C MET A 41 12.26 10.16 24.58
N ALA A 42 11.30 11.06 24.38
CA ALA A 42 10.93 11.54 23.04
C ALA A 42 12.09 12.33 22.39
N LYS A 43 12.38 12.00 21.12
CA LYS A 43 13.43 12.67 20.32
C LYS A 43 13.05 14.12 20.00
N TYR A 44 11.80 14.35 19.58
CA TYR A 44 11.23 15.69 19.40
C TYR A 44 10.76 16.31 20.72
N ASP A 45 11.19 17.55 20.99
CA ASP A 45 10.81 18.33 22.16
C ASP A 45 10.46 19.77 21.72
N PRO A 46 9.16 20.12 21.63
CA PRO A 46 8.73 21.43 21.17
C PRO A 46 9.05 22.56 22.15
N ALA A 47 9.19 22.25 23.45
CA ALA A 47 9.54 23.25 24.46
C ALA A 47 11.01 23.63 24.31
N ARG A 48 11.88 22.63 24.11
CA ARG A 48 13.30 22.85 23.87
C ARG A 48 13.57 23.62 22.57
N GLU A 49 12.85 23.29 21.49
CA GLU A 49 12.97 24.04 20.23
C GLU A 49 12.58 25.51 20.40
N ARG A 50 11.47 25.78 21.11
CA ARG A 50 11.04 27.15 21.40
C ARG A 50 12.10 27.94 22.15
N GLU A 51 12.67 27.36 23.20
CA GLU A 51 13.72 27.98 24.00
C GLU A 51 14.96 28.33 23.16
N MET A 52 15.39 27.42 22.27
CA MET A 52 16.51 27.68 21.37
C MET A 52 16.21 28.83 20.40
N LEU A 53 15.00 28.88 19.84
CA LEU A 53 14.59 29.95 18.94
C LEU A 53 14.54 31.31 19.65
N GLU A 54 14.00 31.34 20.87
CA GLU A 54 13.96 32.57 21.69
C GLU A 54 15.37 33.10 21.99
N ARG A 55 16.31 32.21 22.33
CA ARG A 55 17.72 32.60 22.53
C ARG A 55 18.38 33.13 21.26
N LEU A 56 18.13 32.50 20.11
CA LEU A 56 18.68 32.93 18.82
C LEU A 56 18.14 34.30 18.40
N VAL A 57 16.85 34.54 18.65
CA VAL A 57 16.21 35.83 18.39
C VAL A 57 16.75 36.91 19.31
N ALA A 58 16.90 36.63 20.61
CA ALA A 58 17.46 37.58 21.56
C ALA A 58 18.90 38.00 21.24
N ALA A 59 19.66 37.14 20.55
CA ALA A 59 21.04 37.40 20.12
C ALA A 59 21.15 37.94 18.68
N ASN A 60 20.04 38.16 17.99
CA ASN A 60 20.04 38.59 16.59
C ASN A 60 20.30 40.10 16.48
N GLU A 61 21.48 40.48 16.00
CA GLU A 61 21.85 41.88 15.71
C GLU A 61 21.61 42.27 14.23
N GLY A 62 20.99 41.38 13.45
CA GLY A 62 20.74 41.56 12.02
C GLY A 62 21.87 41.04 11.12
N PRO A 63 21.76 41.20 9.79
CA PRO A 63 20.75 41.96 9.04
C PRO A 63 19.43 41.19 8.78
N PHE A 64 19.34 39.91 9.16
CA PHE A 64 18.11 39.13 9.03
C PHE A 64 17.10 39.53 10.09
N SER A 65 15.81 39.49 9.75
CA SER A 65 14.74 39.64 10.74
C SER A 65 14.62 38.41 11.63
N ASP A 66 14.04 38.58 12.81
CA ASP A 66 13.81 37.49 13.76
C ASP A 66 13.01 36.34 13.15
N ASP A 67 12.04 36.64 12.29
CA ASP A 67 11.24 35.62 11.61
C ASP A 67 12.05 34.85 10.56
N GLN A 68 12.99 35.50 9.88
CA GLN A 68 13.92 34.85 8.96
C GLN A 68 14.88 33.91 9.71
N ILE A 69 15.41 34.36 10.86
CA ILE A 69 16.25 33.53 11.74
C ILE A 69 15.45 32.32 12.24
N LYS A 70 14.23 32.53 12.74
CA LYS A 70 13.36 31.42 13.17
C LYS A 70 13.12 30.41 12.05
N HIS A 71 12.87 30.88 10.83
CA HIS A 71 12.63 30.00 9.69
C HIS A 71 13.87 29.18 9.32
N LEU A 72 15.04 29.82 9.22
CA LEU A 72 16.31 29.16 8.90
C LEU A 72 16.64 28.06 9.94
N PHE A 73 16.57 28.41 11.22
CA PHE A 73 16.92 27.46 12.28
C PHE A 73 15.89 26.34 12.43
N LYS A 74 14.60 26.58 12.16
CA LYS A 74 13.62 25.50 12.07
C LYS A 74 13.97 24.47 10.99
N GLN A 75 14.46 24.89 9.83
CA GLN A 75 14.93 23.94 8.81
C GLN A 75 16.13 23.13 9.30
N ILE A 76 17.08 23.78 9.97
CA ILE A 76 18.23 23.10 10.59
C ILE A 76 17.75 22.08 11.64
N PHE A 77 16.76 22.43 12.46
CA PHE A 77 16.20 21.55 13.49
C PHE A 77 15.53 20.33 12.88
N ASN A 78 14.67 20.54 11.88
CA ASN A 78 13.98 19.47 11.15
C ASN A 78 14.96 18.48 10.52
N VAL A 79 16.00 18.96 9.83
CA VAL A 79 17.03 18.09 9.23
C VAL A 79 17.76 17.28 10.29
N SER A 80 18.05 17.90 11.44
CA SER A 80 18.78 17.24 12.52
C SER A 80 17.95 16.23 13.29
N LEU A 81 16.64 16.47 13.43
CA LEU A 81 15.70 15.47 13.94
C LEU A 81 15.67 14.25 13.01
N GLY A 82 15.68 14.46 11.69
CA GLY A 82 15.79 13.40 10.69
C GLY A 82 17.08 12.55 10.85
N LEU A 83 18.19 13.13 11.29
CA LEU A 83 19.41 12.38 11.61
C LEU A 83 19.23 11.48 12.85
N GLN A 84 18.51 11.94 13.87
CA GLN A 84 18.19 11.11 15.05
C GLN A 84 17.17 10.00 14.71
N GLU A 85 16.28 10.25 13.75
CA GLU A 85 15.31 9.28 13.22
C GLU A 85 15.96 8.27 12.26
N SER A 86 17.07 8.62 11.61
CA SER A 86 17.78 7.73 10.68
C SER A 86 18.29 6.45 11.35
N ASN A 87 18.64 6.48 12.64
CA ASN A 87 18.93 5.28 13.43
C ASN A 87 17.69 4.41 13.72
N ARG A 88 16.47 4.96 13.59
CA ARG A 88 15.20 4.26 13.76
C ARG A 88 14.64 3.69 12.46
N LYS A 89 15.15 4.09 11.29
CA LYS A 89 15.10 3.24 10.10
C LYS A 89 16.02 2.05 10.33
N LYS A 90 15.66 1.16 11.27
CA LYS A 90 15.90 -0.27 11.07
C LYS A 90 15.54 -0.52 9.61
N GLU A 91 16.49 -1.01 8.81
CA GLU A 91 16.24 -1.27 7.40
C GLU A 91 14.98 -2.13 7.31
N LEU A 92 13.84 -1.50 6.99
CA LEU A 92 12.57 -2.21 6.92
C LEU A 92 12.78 -3.36 5.94
N LEU A 93 12.39 -4.55 6.34
CA LEU A 93 12.58 -5.75 5.53
C LEU A 93 11.92 -5.58 4.17
N VAL A 94 10.80 -4.86 4.10
CA VAL A 94 10.06 -4.56 2.85
C VAL A 94 10.74 -3.51 1.97
N ARG A 95 11.70 -2.73 2.49
CA ARG A 95 12.28 -1.60 1.76
C ARG A 95 13.26 -2.10 0.71
N ARG A 96 13.15 -1.55 -0.49
CA ARG A 96 14.04 -1.89 -1.60
C ARG A 96 15.48 -1.49 -1.27
N LYS A 97 16.38 -2.47 -1.27
CA LYS A 97 17.82 -2.23 -1.21
C LYS A 97 18.39 -2.05 -2.62
N ARG A 98 19.50 -1.31 -2.74
CA ARG A 98 20.16 -1.09 -4.03
C ARG A 98 20.59 -2.44 -4.63
N GLY A 99 20.12 -2.72 -5.86
CA GLY A 99 20.44 -3.97 -6.57
C GLY A 99 19.66 -5.19 -6.08
N GLN A 100 18.66 -5.02 -5.20
CA GLN A 100 17.77 -6.10 -4.79
C GLN A 100 16.77 -6.44 -5.90
N GLU A 101 16.57 -7.74 -6.14
CA GLU A 101 15.55 -8.24 -7.04
C GLU A 101 14.13 -8.05 -6.50
N ASP A 102 13.16 -7.99 -7.40
CA ASP A 102 11.74 -7.92 -7.04
C ASP A 102 11.30 -9.24 -6.39
N THR A 103 10.47 -9.14 -5.36
CA THR A 103 9.80 -10.30 -4.78
C THR A 103 8.74 -10.81 -5.73
N VAL A 104 8.87 -12.09 -6.09
CA VAL A 104 7.84 -12.81 -6.84
C VAL A 104 7.07 -13.68 -5.87
N VAL A 105 5.79 -13.37 -5.68
CA VAL A 105 4.89 -14.12 -4.82
C VAL A 105 4.28 -15.28 -5.61
N ARG A 106 4.36 -16.50 -5.07
CA ARG A 106 3.90 -17.71 -5.76
C ARG A 106 2.72 -18.34 -5.04
N ALA A 107 1.67 -18.63 -5.80
CA ALA A 107 0.52 -19.40 -5.35
C ALA A 107 0.21 -20.45 -6.43
N LYS A 108 0.40 -21.73 -6.10
CA LYS A 108 0.38 -22.83 -7.09
C LYS A 108 1.29 -22.52 -8.29
N ASP A 109 0.76 -22.51 -9.50
CA ASP A 109 1.45 -22.24 -10.78
C ASP A 109 1.40 -20.75 -11.18
N VAL A 110 0.84 -19.88 -10.34
CA VAL A 110 0.77 -18.42 -10.59
C VAL A 110 1.91 -17.71 -9.87
N ALA A 111 2.54 -16.77 -10.58
CA ALA A 111 3.59 -15.89 -10.07
C ALA A 111 3.16 -14.43 -10.22
N ILE A 112 3.13 -13.68 -9.12
CA ILE A 112 2.72 -12.27 -9.06
C ILE A 112 3.96 -11.42 -8.73
N GLY A 113 4.18 -10.33 -9.48
CA GLY A 113 5.43 -9.55 -9.42
C GLY A 113 6.51 -10.02 -10.40
N GLY A 114 6.18 -10.96 -11.27
CA GLY A 114 7.06 -11.39 -12.36
C GLY A 114 6.93 -10.52 -13.62
N PRO A 115 7.44 -10.99 -14.78
CA PRO A 115 7.39 -10.23 -16.03
C PRO A 115 5.97 -10.07 -16.62
N ALA A 116 5.04 -10.97 -16.26
CA ALA A 116 3.66 -10.96 -16.71
C ALA A 116 2.75 -10.26 -15.67
N GLN A 117 1.77 -9.50 -16.15
CA GLN A 117 0.80 -8.85 -15.26
C GLN A 117 -0.35 -9.81 -14.92
N THR A 118 -0.81 -9.76 -13.68
CA THR A 118 -1.89 -10.63 -13.20
C THR A 118 -3.24 -9.92 -13.25
N LEU A 119 -4.25 -10.55 -13.86
CA LEU A 119 -5.65 -10.15 -13.71
C LEU A 119 -6.30 -11.02 -12.63
N ILE A 120 -6.81 -10.38 -11.59
CA ILE A 120 -7.60 -11.00 -10.53
C ILE A 120 -9.06 -10.60 -10.74
N ALA A 121 -9.97 -11.57 -10.77
CA ALA A 121 -11.38 -11.28 -10.94
C ALA A 121 -12.26 -12.24 -10.13
N GLY A 122 -13.51 -11.85 -9.90
CA GLY A 122 -14.47 -12.68 -9.18
C GLY A 122 -15.45 -11.85 -8.36
N PRO A 123 -16.42 -12.48 -7.70
CA PRO A 123 -17.50 -11.75 -7.06
C PRO A 123 -17.09 -11.05 -5.78
N CYS A 124 -17.82 -9.97 -5.45
CA CYS A 124 -17.67 -9.23 -4.21
C CYS A 124 -17.91 -10.11 -2.98
N SER A 125 -18.98 -10.89 -3.00
CA SER A 125 -19.33 -11.86 -1.96
C SER A 125 -19.51 -13.24 -2.57
N VAL A 126 -19.20 -14.29 -1.79
CA VAL A 126 -19.62 -15.65 -2.13
C VAL A 126 -21.08 -15.80 -1.72
N GLU A 127 -21.96 -16.10 -2.66
CA GLU A 127 -23.41 -16.13 -2.44
C GLU A 127 -24.00 -17.54 -2.61
N SER A 128 -23.59 -18.26 -3.66
CA SER A 128 -23.95 -19.67 -3.88
C SER A 128 -22.92 -20.39 -4.73
N TYR A 129 -23.04 -21.71 -4.79
CA TYR A 129 -22.20 -22.56 -5.62
C TYR A 129 -22.36 -22.24 -7.12
N GLU A 130 -23.59 -22.10 -7.59
CA GLU A 130 -23.93 -21.81 -8.99
C GLU A 130 -23.42 -20.43 -9.40
N GLN A 131 -23.56 -19.45 -8.51
CA GLN A 131 -23.05 -18.10 -8.68
C GLN A 131 -21.53 -18.10 -8.87
N LEU A 132 -20.80 -18.78 -8.00
CA LEU A 132 -19.35 -18.93 -8.12
C LEU A 132 -18.94 -19.69 -9.38
N ARG A 133 -19.61 -20.80 -9.69
CA ARG A 133 -19.30 -21.64 -10.85
C ARG A 133 -19.48 -20.89 -12.17
N ALA A 134 -20.53 -20.08 -12.29
CA ALA A 134 -20.77 -19.25 -13.47
C ALA A 134 -19.63 -18.23 -13.67
N VAL A 135 -19.17 -17.58 -12.60
CA VAL A 135 -18.03 -16.66 -12.67
C VAL A 135 -16.74 -17.41 -13.02
N ALA A 136 -16.44 -18.51 -12.33
CA ALA A 136 -15.23 -19.30 -12.56
C ALA A 136 -15.11 -19.80 -14.01
N ALA A 137 -16.23 -20.24 -14.61
CA ALA A 137 -16.27 -20.61 -16.02
C ALA A 137 -15.90 -19.42 -16.93
N SER A 138 -16.49 -18.25 -16.70
CA SER A 138 -16.18 -17.04 -17.46
C SER A 138 -14.72 -16.57 -17.27
N LEU A 139 -14.17 -16.69 -16.06
CA LEU A 139 -12.76 -16.40 -15.78
C LEU A 139 -11.84 -17.34 -16.56
N LYS A 140 -12.15 -18.63 -16.58
CA LYS A 140 -11.37 -19.65 -17.29
C LYS A 140 -11.36 -19.39 -18.80
N GLU A 141 -12.52 -19.09 -19.39
CA GLU A 141 -12.65 -18.70 -20.80
C GLU A 141 -11.82 -17.46 -21.14
N ALA A 142 -11.78 -16.48 -20.22
CA ALA A 142 -10.99 -15.26 -20.39
C ALA A 142 -9.48 -15.47 -20.13
N GLY A 143 -9.04 -16.66 -19.72
CA GLY A 143 -7.65 -16.96 -19.37
C GLY A 143 -7.20 -16.37 -18.03
N VAL A 144 -8.13 -15.97 -17.17
CA VAL A 144 -7.83 -15.53 -15.80
C VAL A 144 -7.47 -16.75 -14.96
N ARG A 145 -6.38 -16.64 -14.18
CA ARG A 145 -5.88 -17.72 -13.33
C ARG A 145 -6.16 -17.53 -11.84
N VAL A 146 -6.57 -16.33 -11.43
CA VAL A 146 -6.79 -15.97 -10.03
C VAL A 146 -8.22 -15.50 -9.81
N MET A 147 -8.97 -16.27 -9.03
CA MET A 147 -10.34 -15.99 -8.64
C MET A 147 -10.38 -15.40 -7.22
N ARG A 148 -11.05 -14.27 -7.06
CA ARG A 148 -11.37 -13.70 -5.74
C ARG A 148 -12.81 -13.99 -5.35
N GLY A 149 -13.10 -14.12 -4.05
CA GLY A 149 -14.46 -14.27 -3.54
C GLY A 149 -14.52 -13.98 -2.04
N GLY A 150 -15.38 -13.05 -1.62
CA GLY A 150 -15.46 -12.66 -0.21
C GLY A 150 -16.32 -13.60 0.62
N ALA A 151 -15.70 -14.48 1.41
CA ALA A 151 -16.41 -15.36 2.33
C ALA A 151 -16.78 -14.66 3.65
N PHE A 152 -15.94 -13.72 4.09
CA PHE A 152 -16.21 -12.77 5.18
C PHE A 152 -16.31 -11.35 4.60
N LYS A 153 -17.33 -10.59 5.00
CA LYS A 153 -17.58 -9.24 4.48
C LYS A 153 -17.55 -8.21 5.61
N PRO A 154 -16.53 -7.35 5.70
CA PRO A 154 -16.55 -6.25 6.64
C PRO A 154 -17.54 -5.17 6.17
N ARG A 155 -18.73 -5.15 6.79
CA ARG A 155 -19.82 -4.22 6.45
C ARG A 155 -19.81 -3.00 7.36
N THR A 156 -20.31 -1.88 6.83
CA THR A 156 -20.57 -0.67 7.64
C THR A 156 -21.78 -0.88 8.56
N SER A 157 -22.81 -1.57 8.07
CA SER A 157 -24.00 -1.94 8.84
C SER A 157 -23.89 -3.40 9.32
N PRO A 158 -24.21 -3.70 10.59
CA PRO A 158 -24.22 -5.08 11.09
C PRO A 158 -25.41 -5.90 10.57
N TYR A 159 -26.45 -5.25 10.01
CA TYR A 159 -27.65 -5.91 9.46
C TYR A 159 -27.49 -6.32 8.00
N ASP A 160 -26.42 -5.85 7.36
CA ASP A 160 -26.08 -6.27 6.01
C ASP A 160 -25.58 -7.72 5.99
N PHE A 161 -25.59 -8.35 4.82
CA PHE A 161 -24.98 -9.65 4.63
C PHE A 161 -23.47 -9.65 5.00
N GLN A 162 -23.11 -10.48 5.98
CA GLN A 162 -21.76 -10.58 6.55
C GLN A 162 -20.86 -11.62 5.85
N GLY A 163 -21.39 -12.35 4.87
CA GLY A 163 -20.72 -13.47 4.21
C GLY A 163 -21.08 -14.84 4.82
N LEU A 164 -20.78 -15.91 4.08
CA LEU A 164 -21.08 -17.30 4.47
C LEU A 164 -20.00 -17.93 5.37
N GLY A 165 -18.90 -17.22 5.66
CA GLY A 165 -17.81 -17.73 6.49
C GLY A 165 -17.15 -18.98 5.91
N GLU A 166 -16.97 -20.02 6.73
CA GLU A 166 -16.33 -21.27 6.32
C GLU A 166 -17.02 -21.94 5.12
N GLU A 167 -18.36 -21.91 5.06
CA GLU A 167 -19.09 -22.50 3.94
C GLU A 167 -18.75 -21.81 2.61
N GLY A 168 -18.62 -20.47 2.65
CA GLY A 168 -18.16 -19.68 1.51
C GLY A 168 -16.73 -20.02 1.08
N LEU A 169 -15.82 -20.26 2.03
CA LEU A 169 -14.45 -20.69 1.72
C LEU A 169 -14.41 -22.10 1.12
N ALA A 170 -15.20 -23.03 1.66
CA ALA A 170 -15.31 -24.39 1.14
C ALA A 170 -15.89 -24.42 -0.29
N MET A 171 -16.90 -23.60 -0.57
CA MET A 171 -17.42 -23.41 -1.92
C MET A 171 -16.37 -22.83 -2.86
N LEU A 172 -15.66 -21.78 -2.43
CA LEU A 172 -14.61 -21.16 -3.23
C LEU A 172 -13.49 -22.15 -3.58
N LYS A 173 -13.04 -22.97 -2.62
CA LYS A 173 -12.06 -24.04 -2.84
C LYS A 173 -12.54 -25.03 -3.90
N THR A 174 -13.78 -25.49 -3.74
CA THR A 174 -14.38 -26.53 -4.60
C THR A 174 -14.47 -26.04 -6.03
N VAL A 175 -15.12 -24.90 -6.25
CA VAL A 175 -15.29 -24.31 -7.58
C VAL A 175 -13.93 -23.99 -8.21
N ALA A 176 -13.01 -23.36 -7.49
CA ALA A 176 -11.70 -23.06 -8.05
C ALA A 176 -10.92 -24.32 -8.44
N GLY A 177 -11.06 -25.43 -7.68
CA GLY A 177 -10.47 -26.72 -8.02
C GLY A 177 -10.98 -27.28 -9.36
N GLU A 178 -12.28 -27.14 -9.64
CA GLU A 178 -12.88 -27.62 -10.89
C GLU A 178 -12.36 -26.90 -12.14
N PHE A 179 -12.00 -25.62 -12.01
CA PHE A 179 -11.49 -24.80 -13.12
C PHE A 179 -9.96 -24.62 -13.08
N GLY A 180 -9.29 -25.14 -12.06
CA GLY A 180 -7.84 -24.97 -11.86
C GLY A 180 -7.46 -23.50 -11.63
N LEU A 181 -8.16 -22.81 -10.73
CA LEU A 181 -7.94 -21.42 -10.37
C LEU A 181 -7.23 -21.31 -9.00
N VAL A 182 -6.45 -20.24 -8.83
CA VAL A 182 -5.92 -19.80 -7.54
C VAL A 182 -6.97 -18.94 -6.85
N THR A 183 -7.14 -19.12 -5.54
CA THR A 183 -8.20 -18.47 -4.76
C THR A 183 -7.67 -17.34 -3.87
N ILE A 184 -8.42 -16.24 -3.81
CA ILE A 184 -8.24 -15.16 -2.85
C ILE A 184 -9.54 -14.96 -2.06
N SER A 185 -9.45 -14.97 -0.73
CA SER A 185 -10.57 -14.54 0.13
C SER A 185 -10.08 -13.69 1.30
N GLU A 186 -10.96 -12.82 1.79
CA GLU A 186 -10.65 -11.92 2.90
C GLU A 186 -10.79 -12.64 4.25
N ILE A 187 -9.79 -12.49 5.10
CA ILE A 187 -9.81 -12.93 6.49
C ILE A 187 -9.86 -11.70 7.39
N VAL A 188 -10.78 -11.70 8.34
CA VAL A 188 -11.08 -10.53 9.18
C VAL A 188 -10.67 -10.70 10.65
N ASN A 189 -10.29 -11.92 11.06
CA ASN A 189 -9.97 -12.26 12.44
C ASN A 189 -8.77 -13.23 12.48
N PRO A 190 -7.76 -13.01 13.36
CA PRO A 190 -6.65 -13.94 13.58
C PRO A 190 -7.06 -15.41 13.77
N ALA A 191 -8.19 -15.66 14.44
CA ALA A 191 -8.68 -17.02 14.71
C ALA A 191 -9.06 -17.80 13.45
N HIS A 192 -9.18 -17.15 12.29
CA HIS A 192 -9.55 -17.79 11.02
C HIS A 192 -8.34 -18.11 10.14
N MET A 193 -7.09 -17.98 10.63
CA MET A 193 -5.89 -18.30 9.83
C MET A 193 -5.79 -19.79 9.48
N GLU A 194 -6.07 -20.68 10.44
CA GLU A 194 -6.10 -22.13 10.18
C GLU A 194 -7.17 -22.50 9.13
N LEU A 195 -8.30 -21.80 9.18
CA LEU A 195 -9.38 -21.94 8.21
C LEU A 195 -8.91 -21.50 6.80
N ALA A 196 -8.17 -20.39 6.73
CA ALA A 196 -7.61 -19.90 5.48
C ALA A 196 -6.68 -20.95 4.84
N GLU A 197 -5.73 -21.50 5.61
CA GLU A 197 -4.79 -22.53 5.14
C GLU A 197 -5.48 -23.78 4.58
N LYS A 198 -6.65 -24.12 5.11
CA LYS A 198 -7.43 -25.27 4.65
C LYS A 198 -8.10 -25.02 3.30
N TYR A 199 -8.55 -23.79 3.01
CA TYR A 199 -9.51 -23.55 1.93
C TYR A 199 -9.04 -22.63 0.81
N ILE A 200 -8.13 -21.69 1.07
CA ILE A 200 -7.71 -20.69 0.09
C ILE A 200 -6.22 -20.76 -0.19
N ASP A 201 -5.79 -20.10 -1.28
CA ASP A 201 -4.39 -20.05 -1.69
C ASP A 201 -3.70 -18.75 -1.27
N ILE A 202 -4.46 -17.64 -1.19
CA ILE A 202 -3.96 -16.31 -0.84
C ILE A 202 -4.92 -15.65 0.14
N ILE A 203 -4.39 -15.18 1.27
CA ILE A 203 -5.14 -14.42 2.27
C ILE A 203 -5.25 -12.96 1.81
N GLN A 204 -6.45 -12.39 1.80
CA GLN A 204 -6.64 -10.95 1.69
C GLN A 204 -6.84 -10.33 3.09
N ILE A 205 -6.11 -9.26 3.37
CA ILE A 205 -6.38 -8.32 4.46
C ILE A 205 -6.97 -7.06 3.85
N GLY A 206 -8.25 -6.82 4.10
CA GLY A 206 -8.97 -5.67 3.53
C GLY A 206 -8.55 -4.33 4.12
N ALA A 207 -8.93 -3.26 3.43
CA ALA A 207 -8.55 -1.88 3.76
C ALA A 207 -8.90 -1.47 5.20
N ARG A 208 -10.04 -1.95 5.73
CA ARG A 208 -10.46 -1.65 7.12
C ARG A 208 -9.59 -2.33 8.17
N ASN A 209 -8.90 -3.41 7.80
CA ASN A 209 -8.02 -4.19 8.66
C ASN A 209 -6.53 -3.92 8.40
N MET A 210 -6.17 -2.95 7.55
CA MET A 210 -4.76 -2.62 7.27
C MET A 210 -3.98 -2.28 8.56
N GLN A 211 -4.65 -1.76 9.59
CA GLN A 211 -4.05 -1.45 10.91
C GLN A 211 -4.56 -2.39 12.02
N ASN A 212 -5.17 -3.52 11.67
CA ASN A 212 -5.45 -4.57 12.63
C ASN A 212 -4.15 -5.36 12.88
N PHE A 213 -3.28 -4.84 13.74
CA PHE A 213 -1.92 -5.35 13.90
C PHE A 213 -1.86 -6.81 14.35
N GLU A 214 -2.82 -7.29 15.14
CA GLU A 214 -2.88 -8.71 15.52
C GLU A 214 -3.21 -9.60 14.33
N LEU A 215 -4.07 -9.14 13.41
CA LEU A 215 -4.34 -9.84 12.16
C LEU A 215 -3.11 -9.85 11.23
N LEU A 216 -2.38 -8.73 11.14
CA LEU A 216 -1.14 -8.67 10.36
C LEU A 216 -0.07 -9.63 10.93
N LYS A 217 0.09 -9.68 12.26
CA LYS A 217 1.02 -10.59 12.92
C LYS A 217 0.65 -12.05 12.65
N ALA A 218 -0.63 -12.40 12.81
CA ALA A 218 -1.12 -13.75 12.56
C ALA A 218 -0.92 -14.17 11.09
N ALA A 219 -1.19 -13.28 10.13
CA ALA A 219 -0.91 -13.54 8.72
C ALA A 219 0.59 -13.70 8.44
N GLY A 220 1.42 -12.94 9.17
CA GLY A 220 2.88 -12.99 9.11
C GLY A 220 3.51 -14.26 9.69
N GLU A 221 2.79 -14.97 10.57
CA GLU A 221 3.20 -16.26 11.14
C GLU A 221 2.86 -17.44 10.23
N THR A 222 1.93 -17.24 9.27
CA THR A 222 1.62 -18.24 8.25
C THR A 222 2.70 -18.29 7.16
N ARG A 223 2.63 -19.29 6.29
CA ARG A 223 3.43 -19.35 5.05
C ARG A 223 2.63 -19.01 3.79
N MET A 224 1.38 -18.61 3.96
CA MET A 224 0.50 -18.30 2.84
C MET A 224 0.84 -16.92 2.26
N PRO A 225 0.73 -16.75 0.93
CA PRO A 225 0.70 -15.43 0.32
C PRO A 225 -0.37 -14.51 0.94
N VAL A 226 -0.01 -13.25 1.16
CA VAL A 226 -0.90 -12.24 1.72
C VAL A 226 -1.05 -11.06 0.77
N VAL A 227 -2.29 -10.77 0.40
CA VAL A 227 -2.69 -9.52 -0.26
C VAL A 227 -3.09 -8.51 0.81
N LEU A 228 -2.36 -7.41 0.93
CA LEU A 228 -2.66 -6.31 1.84
C LEU A 228 -3.23 -5.13 1.06
N LYS A 229 -4.51 -4.79 1.32
CA LYS A 229 -5.13 -3.58 0.76
C LYS A 229 -4.77 -2.36 1.56
N ARG A 230 -4.43 -1.26 0.86
CA ARG A 230 -4.22 0.05 1.49
C ARG A 230 -5.47 0.50 2.25
N GLY A 231 -5.26 1.04 3.45
CA GLY A 231 -6.31 1.58 4.30
C GLY A 231 -7.00 2.80 3.68
N ILE A 232 -8.25 3.04 4.08
CA ILE A 232 -9.14 4.04 3.47
C ILE A 232 -8.52 5.44 3.40
N SER A 233 -7.73 5.81 4.42
CA SER A 233 -7.04 7.10 4.51
C SER A 233 -5.56 6.93 4.87
N ALA A 234 -4.99 5.76 4.60
CA ALA A 234 -3.62 5.46 4.98
C ALA A 234 -2.62 6.26 4.13
N THR A 235 -1.63 6.83 4.79
CA THR A 235 -0.41 7.31 4.13
C THR A 235 0.39 6.16 3.53
N MET A 236 1.32 6.48 2.64
CA MET A 236 2.23 5.48 2.05
C MET A 236 3.14 4.86 3.11
N GLU A 237 3.59 5.64 4.08
CA GLU A 237 4.42 5.16 5.19
C GLU A 237 3.66 4.17 6.07
N GLU A 238 2.41 4.48 6.46
CA GLU A 238 1.58 3.54 7.23
C GLU A 238 1.32 2.24 6.46
N PHE A 239 1.13 2.32 5.14
CA PHE A 239 0.90 1.15 4.30
C PHE A 239 2.15 0.25 4.22
N VAL A 240 3.33 0.85 4.04
CA VAL A 240 4.62 0.14 4.04
C VAL A 240 4.90 -0.48 5.42
N LEU A 241 4.63 0.25 6.51
CA LEU A 241 4.79 -0.27 7.87
C LEU A 241 3.80 -1.40 8.19
N ALA A 242 2.58 -1.36 7.66
CA ALA A 242 1.63 -2.47 7.79
C ALA A 242 2.14 -3.74 7.09
N ALA A 243 2.79 -3.60 5.92
CA ALA A 243 3.47 -4.73 5.28
C ALA A 243 4.66 -5.24 6.11
N GLU A 244 5.42 -4.33 6.75
CA GLU A 244 6.51 -4.70 7.65
C GLU A 244 6.04 -5.54 8.84
N TYR A 245 4.84 -5.29 9.39
CA TYR A 245 4.27 -6.14 10.45
C TYR A 245 4.10 -7.61 10.02
N ILE A 246 3.80 -7.86 8.74
CA ILE A 246 3.67 -9.22 8.19
C ILE A 246 5.08 -9.80 7.98
N VAL A 247 5.95 -9.07 7.28
CA VAL A 247 7.29 -9.57 6.90
C VAL A 247 8.18 -9.80 8.12
N SER A 248 8.09 -8.95 9.14
CA SER A 248 8.86 -9.08 10.40
C SER A 248 8.50 -10.31 11.24
N ARG A 249 7.36 -10.98 10.96
CA ARG A 249 7.01 -12.27 11.56
C ARG A 249 7.51 -13.48 10.74
N GLY A 250 8.11 -13.24 9.58
CA GLY A 250 8.78 -14.26 8.77
C GLY A 250 8.08 -14.62 7.45
N ASN A 251 6.96 -13.97 7.12
CA ASN A 251 6.25 -14.16 5.86
C ASN A 251 6.59 -13.05 4.84
N GLY A 252 7.50 -13.34 3.93
CA GLY A 252 7.88 -12.43 2.83
C GLY A 252 6.96 -12.47 1.60
N GLN A 253 5.90 -13.31 1.59
CA GLN A 253 5.00 -13.47 0.44
C GLN A 253 3.88 -12.42 0.46
N VAL A 254 4.23 -11.14 0.43
CA VAL A 254 3.28 -10.02 0.55
C VAL A 254 3.06 -9.33 -0.79
N ILE A 255 1.80 -9.03 -1.09
CA ILE A 255 1.33 -8.30 -2.28
C ILE A 255 0.59 -7.05 -1.81
N LEU A 256 0.96 -5.89 -2.33
CA LEU A 256 0.31 -4.62 -2.00
C LEU A 256 -0.80 -4.31 -3.02
N ILE A 257 -1.96 -3.86 -2.55
CA ILE A 257 -3.05 -3.41 -3.42
C ILE A 257 -3.45 -1.98 -3.08
N GLU A 258 -3.22 -1.07 -4.04
CA GLU A 258 -3.83 0.25 -4.08
C GLU A 258 -5.30 0.11 -4.46
N ARG A 259 -6.20 0.78 -3.72
CA ARG A 259 -7.66 0.59 -3.84
C ARG A 259 -8.46 1.87 -3.71
N GLY A 260 -7.81 3.01 -3.93
CA GLY A 260 -8.33 4.35 -3.77
C GLY A 260 -8.35 4.80 -2.31
N ILE A 261 -8.08 6.09 -2.12
CA ILE A 261 -8.13 6.78 -0.84
C ILE A 261 -9.39 7.65 -0.74
N ARG A 262 -9.86 7.87 0.48
CA ARG A 262 -10.97 8.78 0.74
C ARG A 262 -10.52 10.23 0.57
N THR A 263 -11.28 10.99 -0.21
CA THR A 263 -11.09 12.42 -0.42
C THR A 263 -12.44 13.13 -0.26
N TYR A 264 -12.49 14.42 -0.60
CA TYR A 264 -13.75 15.20 -0.65
C TYR A 264 -14.56 14.96 -1.94
N GLU A 265 -13.99 14.28 -2.95
CA GLU A 265 -14.64 14.00 -4.23
C GLU A 265 -15.84 13.06 -4.04
N LYS A 266 -16.93 13.30 -4.78
CA LYS A 266 -18.20 12.56 -4.69
C LYS A 266 -18.57 11.81 -5.97
N TRP A 267 -17.95 12.12 -7.10
CA TRP A 267 -18.21 11.46 -8.38
C TRP A 267 -17.60 10.06 -8.49
N THR A 268 -16.71 9.73 -7.56
CA THR A 268 -16.10 8.42 -7.38
C THR A 268 -16.24 8.01 -5.91
N ARG A 269 -16.32 6.70 -5.65
CA ARG A 269 -16.44 6.17 -4.28
C ARG A 269 -15.19 6.47 -3.45
N ASN A 270 -14.02 6.36 -4.07
CA ASN A 270 -12.72 6.79 -3.58
C ASN A 270 -11.94 7.41 -4.75
N THR A 271 -10.92 8.20 -4.46
CA THR A 271 -10.01 8.69 -5.50
C THR A 271 -8.88 7.69 -5.68
N LEU A 272 -8.75 7.12 -6.88
CA LEU A 272 -7.63 6.23 -7.21
C LEU A 272 -6.31 7.01 -7.15
N ASP A 273 -5.45 6.68 -6.19
CA ASP A 273 -4.12 7.26 -6.07
C ASP A 273 -3.13 6.49 -6.96
N ILE A 274 -3.14 6.79 -8.25
CA ILE A 274 -2.28 6.09 -9.23
C ILE A 274 -0.78 6.33 -8.97
N SER A 275 -0.44 7.43 -8.30
CA SER A 275 0.95 7.74 -7.93
C SER A 275 1.52 6.72 -6.96
N ALA A 276 0.66 6.02 -6.21
CA ALA A 276 1.08 5.01 -5.27
C ALA A 276 1.83 3.84 -5.93
N VAL A 277 1.45 3.46 -7.15
CA VAL A 277 2.05 2.32 -7.87
C VAL A 277 3.55 2.52 -8.09
N PRO A 278 4.02 3.55 -8.80
CA PRO A 278 5.46 3.74 -9.02
C PRO A 278 6.22 4.05 -7.73
N ILE A 279 5.61 4.75 -6.76
CA ILE A 279 6.26 5.04 -5.48
C ILE A 279 6.51 3.76 -4.69
N LEU A 280 5.52 2.88 -4.55
CA LEU A 280 5.68 1.60 -3.84
C LEU A 280 6.67 0.69 -4.54
N LYS A 281 6.68 0.64 -5.87
CA LYS A 281 7.66 -0.15 -6.62
C LYS A 281 9.09 0.37 -6.47
N GLN A 282 9.27 1.68 -6.27
CA GLN A 282 10.59 2.28 -6.00
C GLN A 282 11.05 2.06 -4.56
N GLU A 283 10.15 2.29 -3.59
CA GLU A 283 10.50 2.21 -2.17
C GLU A 283 10.50 0.79 -1.61
N THR A 284 9.76 -0.14 -2.21
CA THR A 284 9.65 -1.54 -1.77
C THR A 284 10.03 -2.51 -2.88
N HIS A 285 10.42 -3.72 -2.50
CA HIS A 285 10.64 -4.83 -3.44
C HIS A 285 9.38 -5.69 -3.64
N LEU A 286 8.24 -5.30 -3.08
CA LEU A 286 6.99 -6.07 -3.12
C LEU A 286 6.21 -5.80 -4.41
N PRO A 287 5.42 -6.77 -4.91
CA PRO A 287 4.51 -6.54 -6.01
C PRO A 287 3.36 -5.60 -5.63
N VAL A 288 2.93 -4.78 -6.58
CA VAL A 288 1.91 -3.74 -6.39
C VAL A 288 0.83 -3.87 -7.46
N LEU A 289 -0.41 -4.11 -7.02
CA LEU A 289 -1.58 -4.25 -7.89
C LEU A 289 -2.58 -3.11 -7.61
N VAL A 290 -3.57 -2.97 -8.49
CA VAL A 290 -4.62 -1.96 -8.35
C VAL A 290 -6.01 -2.59 -8.40
N ASP A 291 -6.85 -2.27 -7.42
CA ASP A 291 -8.26 -2.61 -7.38
C ASP A 291 -9.09 -1.50 -8.01
N VAL A 292 -9.55 -1.69 -9.25
CA VAL A 292 -10.27 -0.66 -10.00
C VAL A 292 -11.75 -0.57 -9.61
N SER A 293 -12.33 -1.66 -9.11
CA SER A 293 -13.73 -1.70 -8.69
C SER A 293 -13.96 -0.92 -7.41
N HIS A 294 -13.15 -1.15 -6.37
CA HIS A 294 -13.35 -0.51 -5.07
C HIS A 294 -12.78 0.92 -5.00
N SER A 295 -11.79 1.24 -5.83
CA SER A 295 -11.27 2.61 -5.95
C SER A 295 -12.33 3.50 -6.58
N THR A 296 -12.68 3.23 -7.84
CA THR A 296 -13.61 4.09 -8.58
C THR A 296 -15.05 4.00 -8.07
N GLY A 297 -15.50 2.79 -7.74
CA GLY A 297 -16.90 2.49 -7.45
C GLY A 297 -17.83 2.67 -8.66
N ARG A 298 -17.31 2.60 -9.89
CA ARG A 298 -18.04 2.92 -11.12
C ARG A 298 -17.63 2.05 -12.31
N LYS A 299 -18.60 1.35 -12.92
CA LYS A 299 -18.39 0.43 -14.05
C LYS A 299 -17.83 1.12 -15.30
N ASP A 300 -18.32 2.32 -15.60
CA ASP A 300 -18.04 3.05 -16.84
C ASP A 300 -16.57 3.50 -16.98
N ILE A 301 -15.84 3.59 -15.87
CA ILE A 301 -14.44 4.01 -15.85
C ILE A 301 -13.46 2.91 -15.43
N LEU A 302 -13.90 1.64 -15.30
CA LEU A 302 -13.01 0.53 -14.95
C LEU A 302 -11.94 0.29 -16.01
N VAL A 303 -12.31 0.27 -17.30
CA VAL A 303 -11.36 0.02 -18.40
C VAL A 303 -10.28 1.11 -18.47
N PRO A 304 -10.62 2.43 -18.49
CA PRO A 304 -9.60 3.48 -18.42
C PRO A 304 -8.68 3.38 -17.20
N CYS A 305 -9.24 3.14 -16.01
CA CYS A 305 -8.45 3.04 -14.78
C CYS A 305 -7.54 1.80 -14.76
N ALA A 306 -8.00 0.67 -15.30
CA ALA A 306 -7.18 -0.53 -15.46
C ALA A 306 -5.99 -0.29 -16.41
N LYS A 307 -6.24 0.39 -17.54
CA LYS A 307 -5.16 0.79 -18.46
C LYS A 307 -4.17 1.73 -17.79
N ALA A 308 -4.65 2.73 -17.04
CA ALA A 308 -3.79 3.64 -16.29
C ALA A 308 -2.92 2.91 -15.25
N ALA A 309 -3.48 1.94 -14.52
CA ALA A 309 -2.75 1.12 -13.56
C ALA A 309 -1.64 0.31 -14.21
N LEU A 310 -1.94 -0.38 -15.31
CA LEU A 310 -0.95 -1.17 -16.03
C LEU A 310 0.13 -0.28 -16.66
N ALA A 311 -0.25 0.87 -17.23
CA ALA A 311 0.70 1.84 -17.79
C ALA A 311 1.60 2.48 -16.72
N ALA A 312 1.10 2.66 -15.49
CA ALA A 312 1.87 3.12 -14.34
C ALA A 312 2.84 2.05 -13.79
N GLY A 313 2.78 0.82 -14.31
CA GLY A 313 3.69 -0.27 -13.95
C GLY A 313 3.15 -1.22 -12.87
N ALA A 314 1.84 -1.27 -12.65
CA ALA A 314 1.26 -2.24 -11.72
C ALA A 314 1.54 -3.68 -12.18
N ASP A 315 1.84 -4.57 -11.23
CA ASP A 315 2.08 -5.99 -11.45
C ASP A 315 0.78 -6.77 -11.72
N GLY A 316 -0.35 -6.09 -11.60
CA GLY A 316 -1.66 -6.63 -11.88
C GLY A 316 -2.80 -5.70 -11.53
N ILE A 317 -4.00 -6.12 -11.90
CA ILE A 317 -5.24 -5.40 -11.63
C ILE A 317 -6.29 -6.37 -11.05
N MET A 318 -7.20 -5.82 -10.24
CA MET A 318 -8.32 -6.56 -9.68
C MET A 318 -9.64 -5.88 -10.02
N VAL A 319 -10.61 -6.70 -10.44
CA VAL A 319 -11.97 -6.27 -10.80
C VAL A 319 -13.01 -7.21 -10.23
N GLU A 320 -14.21 -6.71 -9.94
CA GLU A 320 -15.32 -7.54 -9.47
C GLU A 320 -16.27 -7.95 -10.60
N VAL A 321 -16.71 -9.21 -10.55
CA VAL A 321 -17.57 -9.84 -11.57
C VAL A 321 -18.67 -10.65 -10.88
N HIS A 322 -19.92 -10.46 -11.30
CA HIS A 322 -21.08 -11.19 -10.80
C HIS A 322 -21.92 -11.71 -11.98
N PRO A 323 -22.56 -12.88 -11.93
CA PRO A 323 -23.38 -13.35 -13.04
C PRO A 323 -24.63 -12.47 -13.24
N ASP A 324 -25.19 -11.96 -12.14
CA ASP A 324 -26.32 -11.04 -12.15
C ASP A 324 -26.12 -9.93 -11.10
N PRO A 325 -25.41 -8.83 -11.44
CA PRO A 325 -25.09 -7.80 -10.46
C PRO A 325 -26.31 -7.15 -9.79
N GLN A 326 -27.49 -7.15 -10.44
CA GLN A 326 -28.68 -6.46 -9.92
C GLN A 326 -29.21 -7.08 -8.62
N VAL A 327 -28.99 -8.38 -8.43
CA VAL A 327 -29.45 -9.13 -7.25
C VAL A 327 -28.34 -9.44 -6.25
N ALA A 328 -27.13 -8.90 -6.46
CA ALA A 328 -25.97 -9.18 -5.62
C ALA A 328 -26.14 -8.63 -4.19
N LEU A 329 -25.64 -9.38 -3.20
CA LEU A 329 -25.73 -9.03 -1.77
C LEU A 329 -24.74 -7.90 -1.35
N SER A 330 -23.88 -7.49 -2.28
CA SER A 330 -22.91 -6.41 -2.11
C SER A 330 -22.46 -5.84 -3.45
N ASP A 331 -22.23 -4.53 -3.52
CA ASP A 331 -21.61 -3.85 -4.67
C ASP A 331 -22.31 -4.09 -6.02
N ALA A 332 -23.65 -4.22 -6.00
CA ALA A 332 -24.49 -4.43 -7.19
C ALA A 332 -24.18 -3.45 -8.35
N ASP A 333 -23.97 -2.18 -8.01
CA ASP A 333 -23.69 -1.10 -8.96
C ASP A 333 -22.25 -1.08 -9.48
N GLN A 334 -21.35 -1.91 -8.94
CA GLN A 334 -19.91 -1.89 -9.24
C GLN A 334 -19.41 -3.15 -9.97
N GLN A 335 -20.06 -4.29 -9.74
CA GLN A 335 -19.64 -5.57 -10.32
C GLN A 335 -20.00 -5.64 -11.80
N LEU A 336 -19.07 -6.09 -12.65
CA LEU A 336 -19.36 -6.37 -14.05
C LEU A 336 -20.23 -7.62 -14.17
N ASP A 337 -21.21 -7.62 -15.07
CA ASP A 337 -21.82 -8.88 -15.51
C ASP A 337 -20.84 -9.70 -16.39
N LEU A 338 -21.19 -10.95 -16.73
CA LEU A 338 -20.30 -11.81 -17.52
C LEU A 338 -20.02 -11.26 -18.93
N GLY A 339 -20.99 -10.57 -19.55
CA GLY A 339 -20.81 -9.93 -20.84
C GLY A 339 -19.86 -8.74 -20.76
N GLN A 340 -20.10 -7.87 -19.79
CA GLN A 340 -19.25 -6.71 -19.49
C GLN A 340 -17.83 -7.12 -19.11
N PHE A 341 -17.66 -8.22 -18.37
CA PHE A 341 -16.34 -8.75 -18.01
C PHE A 341 -15.56 -9.22 -19.23
N ARG A 342 -16.20 -9.89 -20.20
CA ARG A 342 -15.55 -10.24 -21.47
C ARG A 342 -15.10 -8.99 -22.22
N SER A 343 -15.98 -8.00 -22.37
CA SER A 343 -15.62 -6.72 -23.00
C SER A 343 -14.49 -5.99 -22.28
N PHE A 344 -14.47 -6.04 -20.95
CA PHE A 344 -13.37 -5.49 -20.14
C PHE A 344 -12.05 -6.19 -20.44
N CYS A 345 -12.04 -7.53 -20.43
CA CYS A 345 -10.85 -8.32 -20.74
C CYS A 345 -10.33 -8.03 -22.16
N ASP A 346 -11.22 -7.98 -23.15
CA ASP A 346 -10.85 -7.70 -24.54
C ASP A 346 -10.24 -6.30 -24.66
N ALA A 347 -10.88 -5.29 -24.07
CA ALA A 347 -10.41 -3.91 -24.14
C ALA A 347 -9.05 -3.69 -23.45
N VAL A 348 -8.78 -4.42 -22.37
CA VAL A 348 -7.50 -4.38 -21.65
C VAL A 348 -6.43 -5.15 -22.44
N LYS A 349 -6.72 -6.34 -22.97
CA LYS A 349 -5.79 -7.12 -23.81
C LYS A 349 -5.42 -6.38 -25.10
N GLN A 350 -6.41 -5.83 -25.81
CA GLN A 350 -6.20 -5.07 -27.05
C GLN A 350 -5.34 -3.81 -26.84
N SER A 351 -5.25 -3.29 -25.61
CA SER A 351 -4.36 -2.16 -25.32
C SER A 351 -2.87 -2.52 -25.32
N GLY A 352 -2.52 -3.80 -25.28
CA GLY A 352 -1.13 -4.27 -25.16
C GLY A 352 -0.49 -4.04 -23.79
N LEU A 353 -1.24 -3.50 -22.82
CA LEU A 353 -0.73 -3.19 -21.48
C LEU A 353 -0.76 -4.38 -20.52
N LEU A 354 -1.69 -5.32 -20.71
CA LEU A 354 -1.74 -6.57 -19.96
C LEU A 354 -0.93 -7.62 -20.71
N LYS A 355 0.33 -7.82 -20.31
CA LYS A 355 1.20 -8.85 -20.88
C LYS A 355 0.92 -10.15 -20.14
N ALA A 356 0.30 -11.08 -20.86
CA ALA A 356 -0.05 -12.42 -20.38
C ALA A 356 1.14 -13.38 -20.47
#